data_AF-A0A396TWY1-F1
#
_entry.id   AF-A0A396TWY1-F1
#
_cell.length_a   1.000
_cell.length_b   1.000
_cell.length_c   1.000
_cell.angle_alpha   90.00
_cell.angle_beta   90.00
_cell.angle_gamma   90.00
#
_symmetry.space_group_name_H-M   'P 1'
#
loop_
_entity.id
_entity.type
_entity.pdbx_description
1 polymer ?
#
loop_
_entity_poly.entity_id
_entity_poly.type
_entity_poly.pdbx_seq_one_letter_code
_entity_poly.pdbx_strand_id
1 'polypeptide(L)'
;MSLTDLKKTKDGKAKKKNFTIDEFISDAENYAKGDPKIVTTVAGAENDHKLNLQEAISEAKRFIELKEQEHKLAEQPSRQRIKGKIKGDKPFRRATFTLSEDAINQLHELSEGSDLAKSHILRILIDELCNKEQNEQLKKLLQSKID
;
A
#
# COMPACT_ATOMS: atom_id res chain seq x y z
N MET A 1 17.07 9.06 24.04
CA MET A 1 15.65 8.75 23.79
C MET A 1 14.97 8.75 25.15
N SER A 2 14.17 9.78 25.48
CA SER A 2 13.56 9.93 26.82
C SER A 2 12.29 9.08 26.96
N LEU A 3 12.02 8.58 28.17
CA LEU A 3 10.84 7.79 28.51
C LEU A 3 9.50 8.58 28.42
N THR A 4 9.55 9.86 28.04
CA THR A 4 8.38 10.74 27.85
C THR A 4 7.55 10.37 26.62
N ASP A 5 8.14 9.70 25.62
CA ASP A 5 7.46 9.35 24.37
C ASP A 5 6.60 8.08 24.45
N LEU A 6 6.65 7.35 25.57
CA LEU A 6 5.79 6.18 25.82
C LEU A 6 4.36 6.55 26.28
N LYS A 7 4.00 7.83 26.31
CA LYS A 7 2.59 8.23 26.46
C LYS A 7 1.87 7.99 25.13
N LYS A 8 1.32 6.78 24.94
CA LYS A 8 0.20 6.57 24.01
C LYS A 8 -0.95 7.45 24.46
N THR A 9 -1.09 8.63 23.89
CA THR A 9 -2.35 9.37 23.95
C THR A 9 -3.41 8.46 23.33
N LYS A 10 -4.48 8.25 24.09
CA LYS A 10 -5.63 7.43 23.71
C LYS A 10 -6.46 8.25 22.72
N ASP A 11 -5.85 8.63 21.60
CA ASP A 11 -6.51 9.45 20.60
C ASP A 11 -7.50 8.57 19.83
N GLY A 12 -8.74 8.65 20.30
CA GLY A 12 -9.98 8.35 19.61
C GLY A 12 -10.04 7.06 18.81
N LYS A 13 -10.43 5.94 19.46
CA LYS A 13 -11.21 4.94 18.71
C LYS A 13 -12.47 5.65 18.23
N ALA A 14 -12.52 6.07 16.97
CA ALA A 14 -13.73 6.61 16.36
C ALA A 14 -14.86 5.62 16.63
N LYS A 15 -15.89 6.07 17.36
CA LYS A 15 -17.05 5.24 17.69
C LYS A 15 -17.72 4.88 16.37
N LYS A 16 -17.63 3.62 15.96
CA LYS A 16 -18.45 3.10 14.87
C LYS A 16 -19.90 3.25 15.33
N LYS A 17 -20.72 3.97 14.57
CA LYS A 17 -22.15 4.08 14.88
C LYS A 17 -22.80 2.72 14.70
N ASN A 18 -23.80 2.43 15.53
CA ASN A 18 -24.62 1.26 15.38
C ASN A 18 -25.57 1.51 14.20
N PHE A 19 -25.36 0.77 13.12
CA PHE A 19 -26.21 0.80 11.93
C PHE A 19 -27.59 0.25 12.31
N THR A 20 -28.64 1.06 12.16
CA THR A 20 -30.02 0.66 12.52
C THR A 20 -30.71 -0.02 11.35
N ILE A 21 -31.76 -0.79 11.65
CA ILE A 21 -32.55 -1.51 10.64
C ILE A 21 -33.23 -0.50 9.69
N ASP A 22 -33.72 0.62 10.22
CA ASP A 22 -34.38 1.65 9.42
C ASP A 22 -33.41 2.34 8.43
N GLU A 23 -32.13 2.48 8.81
CA GLU A 23 -31.07 3.01 7.93
C GLU A 23 -30.80 2.04 6.76
N PHE A 24 -30.78 0.74 7.03
CA PHE A 24 -30.63 -0.29 6.01
C PHE A 24 -31.81 -0.35 5.04
N ILE A 25 -33.04 -0.28 5.55
CA ILE A 25 -34.26 -0.31 4.73
C ILE A 25 -34.29 0.90 3.79
N SER A 26 -34.02 2.09 4.34
CA SER A 26 -34.00 3.33 3.56
C SER A 26 -32.94 3.29 2.44
N ASP A 27 -31.75 2.75 2.74
CA ASP A 27 -30.68 2.61 1.75
C ASP A 27 -31.03 1.61 0.64
N ALA A 28 -31.64 0.47 1.02
CA ALA A 28 -32.12 -0.52 0.05
C ALA A 28 -33.19 0.06 -0.88
N GLU A 29 -34.09 0.90 -0.38
CA GLU A 29 -35.08 1.60 -1.21
C GLU A 29 -34.43 2.60 -2.17
N ASN A 30 -33.45 3.38 -1.71
CA ASN A 30 -32.74 4.34 -2.56
C ASN A 30 -31.94 3.63 -3.66
N TYR A 31 -31.32 2.49 -3.33
CA TYR A 31 -30.65 1.63 -4.29
C TYR A 31 -31.63 1.05 -5.31
N ALA A 32 -32.80 0.58 -4.88
CA ALA A 32 -33.84 0.08 -5.78
C ALA A 32 -34.39 1.16 -6.73
N LYS A 33 -34.42 2.42 -6.27
CA LYS A 33 -34.80 3.60 -7.07
C LYS A 33 -33.69 4.06 -8.03
N GLY A 34 -32.47 3.52 -7.91
CA GLY A 34 -31.32 3.88 -8.75
C GLY A 34 -30.52 5.10 -8.25
N ASP A 35 -30.82 5.61 -7.06
CA ASP A 35 -30.18 6.79 -6.47
C ASP A 35 -29.41 6.42 -5.19
N PRO A 36 -28.30 5.67 -5.28
CA PRO A 36 -27.54 5.27 -4.09
C PRO A 36 -26.89 6.50 -3.43
N LYS A 37 -27.24 6.76 -2.16
CA LYS A 37 -26.62 7.80 -1.34
C LYS A 37 -25.60 7.16 -0.40
N ILE A 38 -24.40 7.72 -0.30
CA ILE A 38 -23.36 7.21 0.59
C ILE A 38 -23.70 7.62 2.03
N VAL A 39 -24.35 6.73 2.78
CA VAL A 39 -24.68 6.96 4.20
C VAL A 39 -23.53 6.52 5.10
N THR A 40 -22.37 7.15 4.95
CA THR A 40 -21.32 7.12 5.99
C THR A 40 -20.50 8.41 5.96
N THR A 41 -21.19 9.56 6.05
CA THR A 41 -20.51 10.80 6.44
C THR A 41 -20.53 10.91 7.97
N VAL A 42 -19.35 11.25 8.49
CA VAL A 42 -19.10 11.55 9.89
C VAL A 42 -20.19 12.49 10.42
N ALA A 43 -20.85 12.11 11.53
CA ALA A 43 -21.90 12.93 12.15
C ALA A 43 -21.38 14.34 12.44
N GLY A 44 -22.01 15.36 11.87
CA GLY A 44 -21.74 16.75 12.16
C GLY A 44 -21.93 17.75 11.02
N ALA A 45 -22.33 17.32 9.82
CA ALA A 45 -22.58 18.22 8.69
C ALA A 45 -24.01 18.06 8.18
N GLU A 46 -24.99 18.46 9.00
CA GLU A 46 -26.36 18.82 8.57
C GLU A 46 -26.38 20.21 7.91
N ASN A 47 -25.29 20.60 7.25
CA ASN A 47 -25.26 21.79 6.41
C ASN A 47 -25.15 21.30 4.98
N ASP A 48 -26.24 21.45 4.24
CA ASP A 48 -26.28 21.50 2.78
C ASP A 48 -25.40 22.65 2.24
N HIS A 49 -24.11 22.66 2.57
CA HIS A 49 -23.15 23.39 1.77
C HIS A 49 -22.93 22.57 0.51
N LYS A 50 -23.83 22.79 -0.46
CA LYS A 50 -23.44 22.76 -1.88
C LYS A 50 -22.32 23.78 -2.03
N LEU A 51 -21.09 23.41 -1.66
CA LEU A 51 -19.90 24.16 -2.00
C LEU A 51 -19.97 24.33 -3.51
N ASN A 52 -20.08 25.58 -3.95
CA ASN A 52 -20.21 25.88 -5.36
C ASN A 52 -18.98 25.27 -6.05
N LEU A 53 -19.12 24.66 -7.23
CA LEU A 53 -18.02 23.94 -7.90
C LEU A 53 -16.73 24.78 -7.98
N GLN A 54 -16.89 26.10 -8.14
CA GLN A 54 -15.78 27.06 -8.14
C GLN A 54 -15.02 27.11 -6.81
N GLU A 55 -15.71 27.06 -5.68
CA GLU A 55 -15.13 27.09 -4.35
C GLU A 55 -14.33 25.81 -4.08
N ALA A 56 -14.90 24.64 -4.41
CA ALA A 56 -14.21 23.35 -4.29
C ALA A 56 -12.95 23.29 -5.17
N ILE A 57 -13.01 23.80 -6.40
CA ILE A 57 -11.85 23.87 -7.31
C ILE A 57 -10.78 24.83 -6.74
N SER A 58 -11.19 25.96 -6.16
CA SER A 58 -10.27 26.94 -5.58
C SER A 58 -9.53 26.37 -4.36
N GLU A 59 -10.24 25.63 -3.49
CA GLU A 59 -9.64 24.96 -2.34
C GLU A 59 -8.67 23.87 -2.79
N ALA A 60 -9.06 23.03 -3.75
CA ALA A 60 -8.19 21.99 -4.30
C ALA A 60 -6.88 22.56 -4.87
N LYS A 61 -6.95 23.68 -5.60
CA LYS A 61 -5.76 24.38 -6.11
C LYS A 61 -4.86 24.89 -4.99
N ARG A 62 -5.43 25.49 -3.94
CA ARG A 62 -4.67 25.98 -2.78
C ARG A 62 -3.97 24.84 -2.02
N PHE A 63 -4.63 23.68 -1.89
CA PHE A 63 -4.03 22.49 -1.28
C PHE A 63 -2.87 21.93 -2.09
N ILE A 64 -2.95 21.94 -3.42
CA ILE A 64 -1.85 21.52 -4.30
C ILE A 64 -0.67 22.49 -4.15
N GLU A 65 -0.94 23.80 -4.16
CA GLU A 65 0.10 24.83 -4.05
C GLU A 65 0.82 24.81 -2.71
N LEU A 66 0.10 24.66 -1.59
CA LEU A 66 0.73 24.49 -0.27
C LEU A 66 1.60 23.23 -0.20
N LYS A 67 1.12 22.12 -0.78
CA LYS A 67 1.88 20.86 -0.81
C LYS A 67 3.11 20.95 -1.72
N GLU A 68 3.02 21.67 -2.84
CA GLU A 68 4.16 21.96 -3.71
C GLU A 68 5.19 22.88 -3.02
N GLN A 69 4.75 23.85 -2.23
CA GLN A 69 5.63 24.70 -1.42
C GLN A 69 6.29 23.93 -0.27
N GLU A 70 5.56 23.03 0.40
CA GLU A 70 6.13 22.09 1.38
C GLU A 70 7.20 21.18 0.74
N HIS A 71 6.97 20.71 -0.49
CA HIS A 71 7.94 19.91 -1.22
C HIS A 71 9.17 20.71 -1.67
N LYS A 72 9.05 22.01 -1.98
CA LYS A 72 10.17 22.88 -2.39
C LYS A 72 11.06 23.33 -1.21
N LEU A 73 10.56 23.34 0.02
CA LEU A 73 11.36 23.64 1.22
C LEU A 73 11.99 22.38 1.86
N ALA A 74 11.64 21.18 1.38
CA ALA A 74 12.14 19.91 1.89
C ALA A 74 13.35 19.33 1.10
N GLU A 75 14.07 20.15 0.31
CA GLU A 75 15.35 19.77 -0.31
C GLU A 75 16.54 19.88 0.67
N GLN A 76 16.33 19.41 1.91
CA GLN A 76 17.43 18.99 2.77
C GLN A 76 17.26 17.51 3.13
N PRO A 77 18.32 16.69 3.08
CA PRO A 77 18.23 15.23 3.20
C PRO A 77 18.07 14.81 4.66
N SER A 78 16.99 15.22 5.31
CA SER A 78 16.57 14.64 6.59
C SER A 78 15.50 13.60 6.32
N ARG A 79 15.90 12.33 6.41
CA ARG A 79 15.08 11.11 6.34
C ARG A 79 13.96 11.10 7.38
N GLN A 80 12.91 11.90 7.21
CA GLN A 80 11.69 11.80 8.01
C GLN A 80 10.56 11.28 7.13
N ARG A 81 10.27 9.99 7.35
CA ARG A 81 9.34 9.16 6.59
C ARG A 81 7.92 9.68 6.77
N ILE A 82 7.39 10.33 5.74
CA ILE A 82 5.94 10.50 5.53
C ILE A 82 5.37 9.08 5.39
N LYS A 83 4.57 8.63 6.38
CA LYS A 83 3.88 7.33 6.38
C LYS A 83 2.71 7.32 5.38
N GLY A 84 2.99 7.53 4.11
CA GLY A 84 2.21 6.89 3.05
C GLY A 84 2.69 5.44 2.97
N LYS A 85 1.79 4.45 3.04
CA LYS A 85 2.15 3.04 2.85
C LYS A 85 2.67 2.83 1.42
N ILE A 86 3.96 3.07 1.19
CA ILE A 86 4.66 2.57 0.01
C ILE A 86 4.54 1.05 0.10
N LYS A 87 4.21 0.38 -1.02
CA LYS A 87 4.12 -1.09 -1.10
C LYS A 87 5.40 -1.82 -0.63
N GLY A 88 6.49 -1.11 -0.32
CA GLY A 88 7.77 -1.62 0.17
C GLY A 88 8.06 -1.54 1.68
N ASP A 89 7.17 -1.00 2.54
CA ASP A 89 7.45 -0.92 4.00
C ASP A 89 6.95 -2.14 4.79
N LYS A 90 6.41 -3.15 4.10
CA LYS A 90 6.07 -4.43 4.74
C LYS A 90 7.35 -5.26 4.87
N PRO A 91 7.62 -5.88 6.02
CA PRO A 91 8.76 -6.77 6.16
C PRO A 91 8.66 -7.93 5.15
N PHE A 92 9.80 -8.33 4.59
CA PHE A 92 9.87 -9.50 3.72
C PHE A 92 9.36 -10.74 4.47
N ARG A 93 8.48 -11.51 3.82
CA ARG A 93 8.03 -12.80 4.36
C ARG A 93 9.18 -13.81 4.22
N ARG A 94 9.41 -14.59 5.27
CA ARG A 94 10.38 -15.69 5.25
C ARG A 94 9.74 -16.89 4.56
N ALA A 95 10.51 -17.59 3.74
CA ALA A 95 10.11 -18.83 3.07
C ALA A 95 11.23 -19.86 3.21
N THR A 96 10.85 -21.13 3.32
CA THR A 96 11.76 -22.28 3.34
C THR A 96 11.59 -23.04 2.03
N PHE A 97 12.69 -23.27 1.31
CA PHE A 97 12.70 -23.99 0.03
C PHE A 97 13.55 -25.25 0.18
N THR A 98 13.12 -26.33 -0.46
CA THR A 98 13.94 -27.53 -0.65
C THR A 98 14.57 -27.43 -2.03
N LEU A 99 15.90 -27.52 -2.09
CA LEU A 99 16.69 -27.42 -3.32
C LEU A 99 17.62 -28.63 -3.39
N SER A 100 18.03 -29.01 -4.61
CA SER A 100 19.07 -30.02 -4.80
C SER A 100 20.43 -29.52 -4.29
N GLU A 101 21.34 -30.45 -3.98
CA GLU A 101 22.70 -30.11 -3.54
C GLU A 101 23.44 -29.29 -4.59
N ASP A 102 23.30 -29.65 -5.86
CA ASP A 102 23.89 -28.92 -6.99
C ASP A 102 23.38 -27.47 -7.06
N ALA A 103 22.07 -27.25 -6.87
CA ALA A 103 21.50 -25.90 -6.87
C ALA A 103 21.99 -25.07 -5.68
N ILE A 104 22.19 -25.69 -4.52
CA ILE A 104 22.75 -25.02 -3.33
C ILE A 104 24.21 -24.59 -3.60
N ASN A 105 25.00 -25.44 -4.25
CA ASN A 105 26.39 -25.15 -4.60
C ASN A 105 26.48 -24.01 -5.62
N GLN A 106 25.69 -24.07 -6.71
CA GLN A 106 25.62 -22.99 -7.70
C GLN A 106 25.21 -21.66 -7.07
N LEU A 107 24.22 -21.67 -6.17
CA LEU A 107 23.78 -20.46 -5.47
C LEU A 107 24.86 -19.93 -4.51
N HIS A 108 25.70 -20.81 -3.96
CA HIS A 108 26.81 -20.42 -3.10
C HIS A 108 27.95 -19.77 -3.90
N GLU A 109 28.38 -20.39 -5.00
CA GLU A 109 29.41 -19.85 -5.89
C GLU A 109 29.02 -18.47 -6.43
N LEU A 110 27.76 -18.31 -6.85
CA LEU A 110 27.24 -17.01 -7.29
C LEU A 110 27.27 -15.96 -6.17
N SER A 111 26.98 -16.36 -4.94
CA SER A 111 27.00 -15.47 -3.78
C SER A 111 28.42 -15.00 -3.46
N GLU A 112 29.40 -15.91 -3.52
CA GLU A 112 30.82 -15.57 -3.29
C GLU A 112 31.39 -14.68 -4.40
N GLY A 113 31.03 -14.96 -5.66
CA GLY A 113 31.52 -14.19 -6.80
C GLY A 113 30.90 -12.80 -6.95
N SER A 114 29.67 -12.60 -6.47
CA SER A 114 28.94 -11.32 -6.62
C SER A 114 28.84 -10.47 -5.35
N ASP A 115 29.26 -11.01 -4.19
CA ASP A 115 29.04 -10.42 -2.86
C ASP A 115 27.55 -10.09 -2.58
N LEU A 116 26.64 -10.78 -3.25
CA LEU A 116 25.20 -10.69 -3.02
C LEU A 116 24.75 -11.82 -2.11
N ALA A 117 23.85 -11.52 -1.17
CA ALA A 117 23.23 -12.55 -0.35
C ALA A 117 22.39 -13.52 -1.20
N LYS A 118 22.42 -14.81 -0.87
CA LYS A 118 21.63 -15.87 -1.53
C LYS A 118 20.15 -15.49 -1.73
N SER A 119 19.52 -14.91 -0.71
CA SER A 119 18.12 -14.44 -0.81
C SER A 119 17.92 -13.30 -1.80
N HIS A 120 18.93 -12.44 -2.01
CA HIS A 120 18.87 -11.34 -2.96
C HIS A 120 19.02 -11.84 -4.39
N ILE A 121 19.94 -12.78 -4.63
CA ILE A 121 20.09 -13.46 -5.92
C ILE A 121 18.76 -14.11 -6.33
N LEU A 122 18.09 -14.83 -5.42
CA LEU A 122 16.78 -15.42 -5.70
C LEU A 122 15.72 -14.37 -6.08
N ARG A 123 15.72 -13.19 -5.45
CA ARG A 123 14.78 -12.12 -5.82
C ARG A 123 15.03 -11.63 -7.24
N ILE A 124 16.29 -11.37 -7.59
CA ILE A 124 16.67 -10.93 -8.94
C ILE A 124 16.24 -11.97 -9.98
N LEU A 125 16.58 -13.24 -9.76
CA LEU A 125 16.22 -14.32 -10.68
C LEU A 125 14.69 -14.45 -10.84
N ILE A 126 13.94 -14.34 -9.74
CA ILE A 126 12.47 -14.36 -9.79
C ILE A 126 11.94 -13.15 -10.56
N ASP A 127 12.45 -11.95 -10.31
CA ASP A 127 12.02 -10.73 -11.01
C ASP A 127 12.33 -10.82 -12.52
N GLU A 128 13.51 -11.31 -12.90
CA GLU A 128 13.89 -11.53 -14.30
C GLU A 128 13.03 -12.57 -15.01
N LEU A 129 12.63 -13.62 -14.30
CA LEU A 129 11.67 -14.60 -14.81
C LEU A 129 10.29 -13.98 -14.95
N CYS A 130 9.83 -13.24 -13.94
CA CYS A 130 8.51 -12.62 -13.86
C CYS A 130 8.28 -11.48 -14.87
N ASN A 131 9.32 -10.79 -15.32
CA ASN A 131 9.22 -9.69 -16.28
C ASN A 131 8.92 -10.13 -17.73
N LYS A 132 9.08 -11.42 -18.06
CA LYS A 132 8.78 -11.99 -19.40
C LYS A 132 7.29 -12.33 -19.50
N GLU A 133 6.72 -12.47 -20.70
CA GLU A 133 5.29 -12.78 -20.86
C GLU A 133 4.91 -14.10 -20.16
N GLN A 134 3.73 -14.14 -19.53
CA GLN A 134 3.25 -15.29 -18.74
C GLN A 134 3.27 -16.61 -19.52
N ASN A 135 2.95 -16.57 -20.83
CA ASN A 135 2.96 -17.76 -21.68
C ASN A 135 4.37 -18.31 -21.93
N GLU A 136 5.37 -17.44 -22.03
CA GLU A 136 6.77 -17.87 -22.18
C GLU A 136 7.33 -18.45 -20.88
N GLN A 137 6.93 -17.88 -19.74
CA GLN A 137 7.28 -18.40 -18.41
C GLN A 137 6.77 -19.82 -18.23
N LEU A 138 5.47 -20.05 -18.49
CA LEU A 138 4.86 -21.36 -18.36
C LEU A 138 5.54 -22.37 -19.28
N LYS A 139 5.83 -22.01 -20.53
CA LYS A 139 6.57 -22.89 -21.45
C LYS A 139 7.97 -23.23 -20.92
N LYS A 140 8.72 -22.26 -20.39
CA LYS A 140 10.07 -22.50 -19.86
C LYS A 140 10.05 -23.38 -18.61
N LEU A 141 9.12 -23.15 -17.69
CA LEU A 141 8.95 -23.95 -16.47
C LEU A 141 8.53 -25.39 -16.79
N LEU A 142 7.66 -25.58 -17.79
CA LEU A 142 7.23 -26.91 -18.21
C LEU A 142 8.31 -27.66 -19.03
N GLN A 143 9.21 -26.93 -19.69
CA GLN A 143 10.31 -27.52 -20.46
C GLN A 143 11.54 -27.84 -19.62
N SER A 144 11.71 -27.20 -18.45
CA SER A 144 12.87 -27.46 -17.59
C SER A 144 12.80 -28.86 -16.98
N LYS A 145 13.77 -29.72 -17.35
CA LYS A 145 14.00 -31.04 -16.75
C LYS A 145 14.91 -30.92 -15.52
N ILE A 146 14.42 -30.23 -14.51
CA ILE A 146 15.12 -30.14 -13.23
C ILE A 146 14.38 -31.10 -12.31
N ASP A 147 15.01 -32.22 -11.98
CA ASP A 147 14.47 -33.29 -11.12
C ASP A 147 14.75 -33.01 -9.63
#